data_AF-A0A928U4P2-F1
#
_entry.id   AF-A0A928U4P2-F1
#
_cell.length_a   1.000
_cell.length_b   1.000
_cell.length_c   1.000
_cell.angle_alpha   90.00
_cell.angle_beta   90.00
_cell.angle_gamma   90.00
#
_symmetry.space_group_name_H-M   'P 1'
#
loop_
_entity.id
_entity.type
_entity.pdbx_description
1 polymer ?
#
loop_
_entity_poly.entity_id
_entity_poly.type
_entity_poly.pdbx_seq_one_letter_code
_entity_poly.pdbx_strand_id
1 'polypeptide(L)'
;MRRAALSIPANIAEAFGRYHINDKINFYYFSRGSVAETQNHLGYGLIVRYFHQADISMIDHKLNKLYESINRLIKSLKSQPQPQPQPQPGYTKL
;
A
#
# COMPACT_ATOMS: atom_id res chain seq x y z
N MET A 1 -7.29 10.88 9.33
CA MET A 1 -7.08 9.49 9.81
C MET A 1 -7.90 8.45 9.06
N ARG A 2 -9.24 8.37 9.20
CA ARG A 2 -10.03 7.26 8.60
C ARG A 2 -9.78 7.05 7.10
N ARG A 3 -9.78 8.13 6.31
CA ARG A 3 -9.50 8.05 4.86
C ARG A 3 -8.12 7.48 4.54
N ALA A 4 -7.08 7.99 5.19
CA ALA A 4 -5.71 7.49 5.00
C ALA A 4 -5.62 6.01 5.39
N ALA A 5 -6.13 5.63 6.56
CA ALA A 5 -6.09 4.24 7.03
C ALA A 5 -6.84 3.27 6.08
N LEU A 6 -8.02 3.65 5.58
CA LEU A 6 -8.80 2.82 4.63
C LEU A 6 -8.19 2.80 3.22
N SER A 7 -7.42 3.83 2.85
CA SER A 7 -6.73 3.88 1.57
C SER A 7 -5.57 2.88 1.48
N ILE A 8 -4.95 2.50 2.62
CA ILE A 8 -3.86 1.51 2.67
C ILE A 8 -4.29 0.16 2.06
N PRO A 9 -5.32 -0.55 2.58
CA PRO A 9 -5.76 -1.82 2.02
C PRO A 9 -6.40 -1.67 0.65
N ALA A 10 -7.10 -0.56 0.37
CA ALA A 10 -7.71 -0.32 -0.94
C ALA A 10 -6.65 -0.28 -2.05
N ASN A 11 -5.55 0.46 -1.85
CA ASN A 11 -4.45 0.53 -2.80
C ASN A 11 -3.69 -0.81 -2.93
N ILE A 12 -3.58 -1.59 -1.85
CA ILE A 12 -2.97 -2.94 -1.91
C ILE A 12 -3.83 -3.88 -2.76
N ALA A 13 -5.14 -3.89 -2.54
CA ALA A 13 -6.08 -4.73 -3.30
C ALA A 13 -6.10 -4.34 -4.79
N GLU A 14 -6.12 -3.04 -5.08
CA GLU A 14 -6.05 -2.53 -6.45
C GLU A 14 -4.75 -2.96 -7.14
N ALA A 15 -3.59 -2.78 -6.49
CA ALA A 15 -2.30 -3.24 -7.00
C ALA A 15 -2.29 -4.76 -7.27
N PHE A 16 -2.91 -5.55 -6.39
CA PHE A 16 -2.98 -7.00 -6.56
C PHE A 16 -3.70 -7.38 -7.87
N GLY A 17 -4.79 -6.68 -8.21
CA GLY A 17 -5.55 -6.92 -9.44
C GLY A 17 -4.89 -6.44 -10.74
N ARG A 18 -3.85 -5.61 -10.68
CA ARG A 18 -3.21 -5.07 -11.90
C ARG A 18 -2.31 -6.08 -12.59
N TYR A 19 -2.19 -5.96 -13.90
CA TYR A 19 -1.34 -6.82 -14.71
C TYR A 19 0.11 -6.30 -14.79
N HIS A 20 0.29 -5.06 -15.22
CA HIS A 20 1.62 -4.46 -15.40
C HIS A 20 2.31 -4.16 -14.07
N ILE A 21 3.58 -4.56 -13.95
CA ILE A 21 4.35 -4.40 -12.71
C ILE A 21 4.50 -2.92 -12.34
N ASN A 22 4.67 -2.03 -13.33
CA ASN A 22 4.82 -0.60 -13.07
C ASN A 22 3.56 -0.01 -12.43
N ASP A 23 2.38 -0.43 -12.88
CA ASP A 23 1.11 -0.01 -12.28
C ASP A 23 0.97 -0.55 -10.87
N LYS A 24 1.30 -1.83 -10.64
CA LYS A 24 1.32 -2.42 -9.28
C LYS A 24 2.16 -1.57 -8.34
N ILE A 25 3.37 -1.23 -8.76
CA ILE A 25 4.33 -0.45 -7.97
C ILE A 25 3.76 0.94 -7.63
N ASN A 26 3.12 1.62 -8.58
CA ASN A 26 2.49 2.92 -8.32
C ASN A 26 1.43 2.84 -7.21
N PHE A 27 0.57 1.82 -7.25
CA PHE A 27 -0.43 1.62 -6.20
C PHE A 27 0.19 1.22 -4.85
N TYR A 28 1.23 0.40 -4.84
CA TYR A 28 1.97 0.13 -3.61
C TYR A 28 2.65 1.39 -3.03
N TYR A 29 3.12 2.32 -3.88
CA TYR A 29 3.60 3.62 -3.40
C TYR A 29 2.49 4.44 -2.76
N PHE A 30 1.29 4.47 -3.34
CA PHE A 30 0.14 5.14 -2.72
C PHE A 30 -0.22 4.51 -1.37
N SER A 31 -0.25 3.18 -1.27
CA SER A 31 -0.45 2.49 0.01
C SER A 31 0.60 2.88 1.05
N ARG A 32 1.89 2.91 0.66
CA ARG A 32 3.00 3.34 1.52
C ARG A 32 2.87 4.80 1.97
N GLY A 33 2.42 5.68 1.08
CA GLY A 33 2.09 7.07 1.42
C GLY A 33 0.97 7.17 2.46
N SER A 34 -0.11 6.41 2.26
CA SER A 34 -1.24 6.37 3.21
C SER A 34 -0.85 5.81 4.59
N VAL A 35 0.14 4.91 4.67
CA VAL A 35 0.74 4.48 5.96
C VAL A 35 1.39 5.68 6.66
N ALA A 36 2.26 6.41 5.95
CA ALA A 36 2.95 7.58 6.51
C ALA A 36 1.97 8.69 6.94
N GLU A 37 0.93 8.96 6.15
CA GLU A 37 -0.13 9.90 6.52
C GLU A 37 -0.89 9.46 7.78
N THR A 38 -1.16 8.17 7.92
CA THR A 38 -1.81 7.62 9.11
C THR A 38 -0.93 7.79 10.34
N GLN A 39 0.38 7.51 10.24
CA GLN A 39 1.34 7.74 11.32
C GLN A 39 1.44 9.22 11.69
N ASN A 40 1.47 10.12 10.70
CA ASN A 40 1.49 11.56 10.95
C ASN A 40 0.24 12.02 11.71
N HIS A 41 -0.95 11.52 11.35
CA HIS A 41 -2.17 11.79 12.10
C HIS A 41 -2.14 11.25 13.53
N LEU A 42 -1.52 10.09 13.75
CA LEU A 42 -1.30 9.57 15.10
C LEU A 42 -0.37 10.50 15.88
N GLY A 43 0.77 10.88 15.31
CA GLY A 43 1.71 11.83 15.94
C GLY A 43 1.04 13.16 16.29
N TYR A 44 0.26 13.74 15.37
CA TYR A 44 -0.48 14.96 15.65
C TYR A 44 -1.50 14.81 16.79
N GLY A 45 -2.25 13.70 16.82
CA GLY A 45 -3.21 13.46 17.88
C GLY A 45 -2.59 13.28 19.27
N LEU A 46 -1.33 12.79 19.36
CA LEU A 46 -0.56 12.83 20.61
C LEU A 46 -0.26 14.26 21.05
N ILE A 47 0.17 15.11 20.12
CA ILE A 47 0.53 16.51 20.39
C ILE A 47 -0.69 17.28 20.95
N VAL A 48 -1.86 17.08 20.34
CA VAL A 48 -3.11 17.73 20.79
C VAL A 48 -3.86 16.94 21.87
N ARG A 49 -3.23 15.88 22.41
CA ARG A 49 -3.73 15.07 23.53
C ARG A 49 -5.10 14.42 23.30
N TYR A 50 -5.40 14.02 22.06
CA TYR A 50 -6.56 13.17 21.76
C TYR A 50 -6.37 11.74 22.26
N PHE A 51 -5.13 11.31 22.44
CA PHE A 51 -4.74 10.01 22.98
C PHE A 51 -3.32 10.11 23.55
N HIS A 52 -2.92 9.10 24.32
CA HIS A 52 -1.60 8.94 24.91
C HIS A 52 -0.75 7.95 24.10
N GLN A 53 0.56 7.96 24.34
CA GLN A 53 1.49 7.05 23.66
C GLN A 53 1.10 5.57 23.85
N ALA A 54 0.61 5.19 25.03
CA ALA A 54 0.16 3.84 25.31
C ALA A 54 -1.02 3.41 24.39
N ASP A 55 -1.91 4.34 24.06
CA ASP A 55 -3.09 4.07 23.24
C ASP A 55 -2.74 3.73 21.78
N ILE A 56 -1.62 4.27 21.28
CA ILE A 56 -1.24 4.11 19.86
C ILE A 56 -0.03 3.22 19.62
N SER A 57 0.73 2.85 20.65
CA SER A 57 1.99 2.11 20.48
C SER A 57 1.84 0.84 19.63
N MET A 58 0.76 0.07 19.85
CA MET A 58 0.48 -1.11 19.04
C MET A 58 0.15 -0.76 17.58
N ILE A 59 -0.60 0.32 17.36
CA ILE A 59 -1.02 0.74 16.02
C ILE A 59 0.21 1.22 15.24
N ASP A 60 1.04 2.08 15.85
CA ASP A 60 2.25 2.58 15.20
C ASP A 60 3.24 1.45 14.89
N HIS A 61 3.40 0.49 15.80
CA HIS A 61 4.22 -0.71 15.53
C HIS A 61 3.71 -1.48 14.30
N LYS A 62 2.40 -1.71 14.19
CA LYS A 62 1.79 -2.38 13.03
C LYS A 62 1.98 -1.59 11.74
N LEU A 63 1.84 -0.26 11.79
CA LEU A 63 2.06 0.60 10.63
C LEU A 63 3.52 0.56 10.15
N ASN A 64 4.49 0.59 11.07
CA ASN A 64 5.91 0.45 10.74
C ASN A 64 6.20 -0.91 10.08
N LYS A 65 5.67 -2.00 10.63
CA LYS A 65 5.80 -3.34 10.02
C LYS A 65 5.18 -3.41 8.63
N LEU A 66 4.03 -2.77 8.43
CA LEU A 66 3.37 -2.71 7.14
C LEU A 66 4.17 -1.90 6.12
N TYR A 67 4.70 -0.74 6.51
CA TYR A 67 5.58 0.09 5.68
C TYR A 67 6.77 -0.73 5.15
N GLU A 68 7.48 -1.45 6.03
CA GLU A 68 8.61 -2.29 5.65
C GLU A 68 8.21 -3.44 4.71
N SER A 69 7.02 -3.98 4.91
CA SER A 69 6.52 -5.08 4.07
C SER A 69 6.16 -4.60 2.67
N ILE A 70 5.50 -3.44 2.55
CA ILE A 70 5.24 -2.78 1.27
C ILE A 70 6.55 -2.41 0.57
N ASN A 71 7.53 -1.88 1.32
CA ASN A 71 8.83 -1.50 0.77
C ASN A 71 9.59 -2.70 0.20
N ARG A 72 9.60 -3.83 0.92
CA ARG A 72 10.18 -5.10 0.42
C ARG A 72 9.46 -5.62 -0.82
N LEU A 73 8.13 -5.54 -0.85
CA LEU A 73 7.32 -5.93 -2.02
C LEU A 73 7.67 -5.09 -3.25
N ILE A 74 7.76 -3.77 -3.10
CA ILE A 74 8.15 -2.86 -4.19
C ILE A 74 9.55 -3.20 -4.70
N LYS A 75 10.52 -3.43 -3.80
CA LYS A 75 11.89 -3.82 -4.18
C LYS A 75 11.91 -5.13 -4.97
N SER A 76 11.16 -6.12 -4.52
CA SER A 76 11.02 -7.41 -5.21
C SER A 76 10.47 -7.22 -6.62
N LEU A 77 9.36 -6.49 -6.77
CA LEU A 77 8.71 -6.25 -8.06
C LEU A 77 9.60 -5.49 -9.05
N LYS A 78 10.38 -4.50 -8.59
CA LYS A 78 11.32 -3.77 -9.44
C LYS A 78 12.41 -4.66 -10.05
N SER A 79 12.74 -5.78 -9.41
CA SER A 79 13.72 -6.74 -9.91
C SER A 79 13.13 -7.77 -10.87
N GLN A 80 11.79 -7.82 -11.01
CA GLN A 80 11.14 -8.79 -11.88
C GLN A 80 10.99 -8.27 -13.32
N PRO A 81 11.15 -9.14 -14.32
CA PRO A 81 10.82 -8.79 -15.70
C PRO A 81 9.31 -8.57 -15.85
N GLN A 82 8.91 -7.68 -16.76
CA GLN A 82 7.49 -7.47 -17.05
C GLN A 82 6.83 -8.79 -17.50
N PRO A 83 5.62 -9.10 -17.05
CA PRO A 83 4.89 -10.28 -17.50
C PRO A 83 4.66 -10.19 -19.02
N GLN A 84 4.85 -11.31 -19.72
CA GLN A 84 4.53 -11.38 -21.15
C GLN A 84 3.01 -11.33 -21.35
N PRO A 85 2.49 -10.47 -22.24
CA PRO A 85 1.06 -10.35 -22.52
C PRO A 85 0.45 -11.74 -22.72
N GLN A 86 -0.61 -12.07 -21.98
CA GLN A 86 -1.33 -13.31 -22.27
C GLN A 86 -1.95 -13.18 -23.66
N PRO A 87 -1.79 -14.18 -24.55
CA PRO A 87 -2.46 -14.17 -25.84
C PRO A 87 -3.96 -14.06 -25.60
N GLN A 88 -4.59 -13.05 -26.20
CA GLN A 88 -6.03 -12.90 -26.17
C GLN A 88 -6.63 -14.14 -26.84
N PRO A 89 -7.66 -14.79 -26.26
CA PRO A 89 -8.40 -15.84 -26.95
C PRO A 89 -8.82 -15.30 -28.31
N GLY A 90 -8.31 -15.90 -29.38
CA GLY A 90 -8.53 -15.43 -30.73
C GLY A 90 -10.03 -15.33 -30.99
N TYR A 91 -10.51 -14.14 -31.36
CA TYR A 91 -11.83 -14.02 -31.95
C TYR A 91 -11.77 -14.74 -33.31
N THR A 92 -12.16 -16.01 -33.33
CA THR A 92 -12.56 -16.68 -34.56
C THR A 92 -13.76 -15.90 -35.08
N LYS A 93 -13.52 -15.04 -36.08
CA LYS A 93 -14.60 -14.52 -36.91
C LYS A 93 -15.21 -15.73 -37.61
N LEU A 94 -16.44 -16.08 -37.21
CA LEU A 94 -17.33 -16.95 -37.97
C LEU A 94 -17.69 -16.30 -39.31
#